data_AF-A0A920M7D8-F1
#
_entry.id   AF-A0A920M7D8-F1
#
_cell.length_a   1.000
_cell.length_b   1.000
_cell.length_c   1.000
_cell.angle_alpha   90.00
_cell.angle_beta   90.00
_cell.angle_gamma   90.00
#
_symmetry.space_group_name_H-M   'P 1'
#
loop_
_entity.id
_entity.type
_entity.pdbx_description
1 polymer ?
#
loop_
_entity_poly.entity_id
_entity_poly.type
_entity_poly.pdbx_seq_one_letter_code
_entity_poly.pdbx_strand_id
1 'polypeptide(L)'
;MTKEELGGSKIHSQNGVTDNIAEDETDAFKQIRQFLEFFPQNIYEIPERKLSEDPINREQEELLSIVPKDRKKSYEMRDIIKYVFDEASFFEMTKFFGRGIITGFARINGYSVGILANDSNFYAGSMSADGAKRQQDLLGLVILLIFR
;
A
#
# COMPACT_ATOMS: atom_id res chain seq x y z
N MET A 1 16.87 29.11 -7.22
CA MET A 1 16.64 27.82 -6.56
C MET A 1 16.30 28.08 -5.11
N THR A 2 15.10 27.72 -4.70
CA THR A 2 14.63 27.81 -3.32
C THR A 2 14.98 26.53 -2.55
N LYS A 3 14.91 26.55 -1.21
CA LYS A 3 15.14 25.34 -0.39
C LYS A 3 14.14 24.23 -0.72
N GLU A 4 12.89 24.60 -1.01
CA GLU A 4 11.83 23.66 -1.40
C GLU A 4 12.09 23.00 -2.75
N GLU A 5 12.70 23.72 -3.70
CA GLU A 5 13.11 23.17 -5.00
C GLU A 5 14.33 22.23 -4.92
N LEU A 6 15.06 22.27 -3.81
CA LEU A 6 16.24 21.41 -3.57
C LEU A 6 15.91 20.17 -2.74
N GLY A 7 14.95 20.25 -1.82
CA GLY A 7 14.66 19.18 -0.88
C GLY A 7 13.31 19.27 -0.17
N GLY A 8 12.30 19.86 -0.81
CA GLY A 8 10.94 19.83 -0.28
C GLY A 8 10.40 18.40 -0.21
N SER A 9 9.45 18.15 0.69
CA SER A 9 8.83 16.82 0.91
C SER A 9 8.28 16.19 -0.38
N LYS A 10 7.74 17.03 -1.28
CA LYS A 10 7.23 16.61 -2.60
C LYS A 10 8.32 16.06 -3.53
N ILE A 11 9.55 16.57 -3.43
CA ILE A 11 10.68 16.05 -4.21
C ILE A 11 11.10 14.70 -3.61
N HIS A 12 11.18 14.62 -2.29
CA HIS A 12 11.58 13.41 -1.59
C HIS A 12 10.57 12.26 -1.70
N SER A 13 9.28 12.55 -1.89
CA SER A 13 8.29 11.50 -2.15
C SER A 13 8.36 10.95 -3.58
N GLN A 14 8.88 11.74 -4.52
CA GLN A 14 9.01 11.33 -5.92
C GLN A 14 10.31 10.57 -6.20
N ASN A 15 11.34 10.76 -5.37
CA ASN A 15 12.62 10.04 -5.49
C ASN A 15 12.74 8.84 -4.54
N GLY A 16 11.69 8.55 -3.75
CA GLY A 16 11.63 7.39 -2.87
C GLY A 16 12.37 7.55 -1.53
N VAL A 17 12.84 8.76 -1.19
CA VAL A 17 13.45 9.04 0.12
C VAL A 17 12.38 9.14 1.22
N THR A 18 11.20 9.63 0.87
CA THR A 18 10.05 9.73 1.78
C THR A 18 8.93 8.84 1.28
N ASP A 19 8.48 7.91 2.13
CA ASP A 19 7.37 7.01 1.76
C ASP A 19 6.04 7.77 1.68
N ASN A 20 5.68 8.46 2.76
CA ASN A 20 4.40 9.16 2.87
C ASN A 20 4.62 10.62 3.28
N ILE A 21 3.83 11.52 2.69
CA ILE A 21 3.77 12.92 3.10
C ILE A 21 2.55 13.07 4.01
N ALA A 22 2.75 13.67 5.17
CA ALA A 22 1.67 14.10 6.06
C ALA A 22 1.31 15.56 5.80
N GLU A 23 0.04 15.91 6.02
CA GLU A 23 -0.44 17.29 5.87
C GLU A 23 0.02 18.18 7.03
N ASP A 24 0.02 17.62 8.25
CA ASP A 24 0.48 18.27 9.47
C ASP A 24 1.08 17.23 10.44
N GLU A 25 1.52 17.69 11.62
CA GLU A 25 2.11 16.83 12.65
C GLU A 25 1.11 15.82 13.22
N THR A 26 -0.17 16.20 13.32
CA THR A 26 -1.21 15.31 13.84
C THR A 26 -1.47 14.16 12.87
N ASP A 27 -1.52 14.45 11.57
CA ASP A 27 -1.60 13.46 10.51
C ASP A 27 -0.36 12.55 10.49
N ALA A 28 0.84 13.11 10.68
CA ALA A 28 2.06 12.31 10.78
C ALA A 28 1.98 11.26 11.90
N PHE A 29 1.56 11.65 13.11
CA PHE A 29 1.37 10.71 14.22
C PHE A 29 0.29 9.67 13.95
N LYS A 30 -0.80 10.05 13.26
CA LYS A 30 -1.85 9.09 12.85
C LYS A 30 -1.31 8.06 11.88
N GLN A 31 -0.59 8.49 10.84
CA GLN A 31 0.01 7.58 9.86
C GLN A 31 1.03 6.64 10.50
N ILE A 32 1.90 7.15 11.39
CA ILE A 32 2.87 6.32 12.13
C ILE A 32 2.14 5.27 12.97
N ARG A 33 1.11 5.67 13.72
CA ARG A 33 0.33 4.74 14.54
C ARG A 33 -0.31 3.67 13.67
N GLN A 34 -0.98 4.05 12.59
CA GLN A 34 -1.63 3.13 11.67
C GLN A 34 -0.62 2.14 11.05
N PHE A 35 0.54 2.63 10.62
CA PHE A 35 1.61 1.79 10.08
C PHE A 35 2.09 0.76 11.11
N LEU A 36 2.40 1.19 12.33
CA LEU A 36 2.91 0.29 13.38
C LEU A 36 1.89 -0.78 13.79
N GLU A 37 0.59 -0.53 13.65
CA GLU A 37 -0.44 -1.53 13.97
C GLU A 37 -0.38 -2.78 13.09
N PHE A 38 0.26 -2.72 11.91
CA PHE A 38 0.43 -3.89 11.06
C PHE A 38 1.55 -4.82 11.50
N PHE A 39 2.40 -4.39 12.45
CA PHE A 39 3.60 -5.09 12.88
C PHE A 39 3.49 -5.63 14.31
N PRO A 40 4.19 -6.74 14.62
CA PRO A 40 4.40 -7.16 15.99
C PRO A 40 5.39 -6.20 16.70
N GLN A 41 5.50 -6.31 18.02
CA GLN A 41 6.50 -5.57 18.79
C GLN A 41 7.94 -5.96 18.41
N ASN A 42 8.15 -7.20 17.96
CA ASN A 42 9.45 -7.73 17.60
C ASN A 42 9.34 -8.90 16.61
N ILE A 43 10.46 -9.30 16.01
CA ILE A 43 10.54 -10.36 14.99
C ILE A 43 10.28 -11.79 15.52
N TYR A 44 10.06 -11.96 16.83
CA TYR A 44 9.77 -13.27 17.44
C TYR A 44 8.27 -13.52 17.57
N GLU A 45 7.43 -12.56 17.21
CA GLU A 45 5.98 -12.60 17.32
C GLU A 45 5.33 -12.39 15.94
N ILE A 46 4.09 -12.82 15.80
CA ILE A 46 3.24 -12.48 14.66
C ILE A 46 2.38 -11.27 14.99
N PRO A 47 2.02 -10.41 14.01
CA PRO A 47 1.08 -9.33 14.25
C PRO A 47 -0.21 -9.83 14.91
N GLU A 48 -0.69 -9.13 15.94
CA GLU A 48 -1.95 -9.47 16.59
C GLU A 48 -3.12 -9.32 15.60
N ARG A 49 -4.00 -10.32 15.60
CA ARG A 49 -5.26 -10.24 14.86
C ARG A 49 -6.16 -9.20 15.54
N LYS A 50 -6.58 -8.19 14.79
CA LYS A 50 -7.60 -7.24 15.25
C LYS A 50 -9.00 -7.81 15.05
N LEU A 51 -9.96 -7.43 15.89
CA LEU A 51 -11.35 -7.75 15.62
C LEU A 51 -11.78 -7.01 14.34
N SER A 52 -12.32 -7.76 13.38
CA SER A 52 -12.94 -7.19 12.18
C SER A 52 -14.46 -7.31 12.32
N GLU A 53 -15.16 -6.22 12.04
CA GLU A 53 -16.62 -6.20 11.90
C GLU A 53 -17.05 -6.48 10.45
N ASP A 54 -16.09 -6.58 9.52
CA ASP A 54 -16.34 -6.90 8.10
C ASP A 54 -16.75 -8.38 7.97
N PRO A 55 -17.92 -8.69 7.36
CA PRO A 55 -18.35 -10.06 7.13
C PRO A 55 -17.35 -10.87 6.30
N ILE A 56 -16.93 -12.03 6.81
CA ILE A 56 -15.99 -12.94 6.11
C ILE A 56 -16.54 -13.39 4.75
N ASN A 57 -17.86 -13.43 4.60
CA ASN A 57 -18.57 -13.81 3.38
C ASN A 57 -19.10 -12.59 2.59
N ARG A 58 -18.51 -11.40 2.76
CA ARG A 58 -18.88 -10.24 1.96
C ARG A 58 -18.65 -10.54 0.47
N GLU A 59 -19.69 -10.32 -0.32
CA GLU A 59 -19.67 -10.44 -1.77
C GLU A 59 -19.78 -9.04 -2.38
N GLN A 60 -19.04 -8.81 -3.46
CA GLN A 60 -19.09 -7.55 -4.20
C GLN A 60 -19.27 -7.83 -5.70
N GLU A 61 -20.47 -7.58 -6.21
CA GLU A 61 -20.84 -7.81 -7.61
C GLU A 61 -19.98 -6.98 -8.58
N GLU A 62 -19.54 -5.80 -8.18
CA GLU A 62 -18.69 -4.90 -8.98
C GLU A 62 -17.37 -5.56 -9.37
N LEU A 63 -16.83 -6.46 -8.52
CA LEU A 63 -15.60 -7.21 -8.83
C LEU A 63 -15.74 -8.10 -10.08
N LEU A 64 -16.96 -8.51 -10.44
CA LEU A 64 -17.20 -9.32 -11.64
C LEU A 64 -16.98 -8.53 -12.95
N SER A 65 -17.06 -7.20 -12.89
CA SER A 65 -16.99 -6.33 -14.06
C SER A 65 -15.93 -5.23 -13.98
N ILE A 66 -15.21 -5.12 -12.86
CA ILE A 66 -14.20 -4.08 -12.61
C ILE A 66 -13.02 -4.13 -13.58
N VAL A 67 -12.66 -5.32 -14.08
CA VAL A 67 -11.63 -5.48 -15.11
C VAL A 67 -12.30 -5.40 -16.49
N PRO A 68 -12.00 -4.39 -17.32
CA PRO A 68 -12.57 -4.27 -18.65
C PRO A 68 -12.20 -5.46 -19.53
N LYS A 69 -13.15 -5.92 -20.36
CA LYS A 69 -12.88 -6.95 -21.38
C LYS A 69 -11.86 -6.51 -22.44
N ASP A 70 -11.82 -5.21 -22.71
CA ASP A 70 -10.83 -4.60 -23.61
C ASP A 70 -9.51 -4.37 -22.86
N ARG A 71 -8.46 -5.10 -23.25
CA ARG A 71 -7.12 -5.03 -22.64
C ARG A 71 -6.45 -3.67 -22.76
N LYS A 72 -6.93 -2.78 -23.64
CA LYS A 72 -6.39 -1.42 -23.78
C LYS A 72 -6.96 -0.44 -22.75
N LYS A 73 -8.03 -0.80 -22.04
CA LYS A 73 -8.65 0.03 -21.02
C LYS A 73 -8.04 -0.28 -19.65
N SER A 74 -7.69 0.78 -18.93
CA SER A 74 -7.25 0.67 -17.54
C SER A 74 -8.44 0.52 -16.59
N TYR A 75 -8.13 0.16 -15.34
CA TYR A 75 -9.06 0.06 -14.23
C TYR A 75 -8.38 0.50 -12.93
N GLU A 76 -9.18 0.92 -11.96
CA GLU A 76 -8.70 1.39 -10.66
C GLU A 76 -8.38 0.22 -9.74
N MET A 77 -7.09 -0.16 -9.64
CA MET A 77 -6.65 -1.26 -8.77
C MET A 77 -6.93 -0.98 -7.28
N ARG A 78 -7.00 0.30 -6.88
CA ARG A 78 -7.34 0.69 -5.49
C ARG A 78 -8.79 0.37 -5.14
N ASP A 79 -9.70 0.35 -6.10
CA ASP A 79 -11.07 -0.07 -5.89
C ASP A 79 -11.15 -1.58 -5.62
N ILE A 80 -10.38 -2.38 -6.38
CA ILE A 80 -10.25 -3.82 -6.12
C ILE A 80 -9.69 -4.08 -4.71
N ILE A 81 -8.64 -3.36 -4.31
CA ILE A 81 -8.09 -3.45 -2.95
C ILE A 81 -9.18 -3.12 -1.92
N LYS A 82 -9.92 -2.02 -2.09
CA LYS A 82 -11.00 -1.63 -1.19
C LYS A 82 -12.07 -2.73 -1.05
N TYR A 83 -12.40 -3.43 -2.13
CA TYR A 83 -13.41 -4.47 -2.11
C TYR A 83 -12.93 -5.81 -1.55
N VAL A 84 -11.64 -6.13 -1.64
CA VAL A 84 -11.09 -7.43 -1.21
C VAL A 84 -10.67 -7.45 0.26
N PHE A 85 -10.10 -6.36 0.76
CA PHE A 85 -9.58 -6.28 2.13
C PHE A 85 -10.63 -5.71 3.10
N ASP A 86 -10.39 -5.91 4.40
CA ASP A 86 -11.27 -5.41 5.48
C ASP A 86 -11.50 -3.90 5.32
N GLU A 87 -12.74 -3.44 5.55
CA GLU A 87 -13.09 -2.03 5.42
C GLU A 87 -12.16 -1.08 6.19
N ALA A 88 -11.80 0.03 5.55
CA ALA A 88 -10.90 1.07 6.10
C ALA A 88 -9.53 0.56 6.62
N SER A 89 -9.10 -0.64 6.20
CA SER A 89 -7.82 -1.22 6.66
C SER A 89 -6.63 -0.87 5.76
N PHE A 90 -6.86 -0.43 4.52
CA PHE A 90 -5.77 -0.20 3.57
C PHE A 90 -4.93 1.03 3.93
N PHE A 91 -3.64 0.80 4.14
CA PHE A 91 -2.60 1.81 4.32
C PHE A 91 -1.62 1.74 3.15
N GLU A 92 -1.74 2.69 2.21
CA GLU A 92 -0.85 2.79 1.05
C GLU A 92 0.50 3.43 1.44
N MET A 93 1.59 2.84 0.98
CA MET A 93 2.95 3.34 1.18
C MET A 93 3.57 3.84 -0.11
N THR A 94 4.42 4.87 -0.05
CA THR A 94 5.32 5.23 -1.17
C THR A 94 4.55 5.60 -2.44
N LYS A 95 3.35 6.20 -2.29
CA LYS A 95 2.37 6.45 -3.37
C LYS A 95 2.92 7.22 -4.57
N PHE A 96 3.94 8.06 -4.37
CA PHE A 96 4.47 8.96 -5.39
C PHE A 96 5.74 8.44 -6.09
N PHE A 97 6.30 7.31 -5.64
CA PHE A 97 7.49 6.68 -6.22
C PHE A 97 7.14 5.29 -6.78
N GLY A 98 7.73 4.93 -7.93
CA GLY A 98 7.44 3.63 -8.57
C GLY A 98 5.96 3.39 -8.86
N ARG A 99 5.21 4.41 -9.33
CA ARG A 99 3.74 4.45 -9.42
C ARG A 99 3.07 3.33 -10.23
N GLY A 100 3.81 2.57 -11.03
CA GLY A 100 3.30 1.38 -11.73
C GLY A 100 2.95 0.22 -10.81
N ILE A 101 3.38 0.27 -9.55
CA ILE A 101 3.09 -0.71 -8.50
C ILE A 101 2.47 0.01 -7.31
N ILE A 102 1.46 -0.61 -6.70
CA ILE A 102 0.85 -0.23 -5.43
C ILE A 102 1.44 -1.14 -4.36
N THR A 103 1.93 -0.53 -3.30
CA THR A 103 2.42 -1.22 -2.11
C THR A 103 1.75 -0.67 -0.87
N GLY A 104 1.57 -1.52 0.14
CA GLY A 104 0.99 -1.10 1.40
C GLY A 104 0.65 -2.28 2.28
N PHE A 105 -0.12 -2.00 3.32
CA PHE A 105 -0.65 -2.98 4.25
C PHE A 105 -2.17 -2.90 4.32
N ALA A 106 -2.82 -4.01 4.62
CA ALA A 106 -4.24 -4.05 4.91
C ALA A 106 -4.53 -5.20 5.88
N ARG A 107 -5.82 -5.49 6.09
CA ARG A 107 -6.25 -6.66 6.86
C ARG A 107 -7.20 -7.55 6.08
N ILE A 108 -7.16 -8.85 6.36
CA ILE A 108 -8.19 -9.80 5.96
C ILE A 108 -8.62 -10.55 7.22
N ASN A 109 -9.90 -10.43 7.60
CA ASN A 109 -10.44 -11.02 8.81
C ASN A 109 -9.59 -10.66 10.06
N GLY A 110 -9.09 -9.42 10.10
CA GLY A 110 -8.26 -8.88 11.17
C GLY A 110 -6.76 -9.17 11.07
N TYR A 111 -6.33 -10.09 10.22
CA TYR A 111 -4.91 -10.43 10.06
C TYR A 111 -4.19 -9.41 9.18
N SER A 112 -3.04 -8.91 9.64
CA SER A 112 -2.19 -8.01 8.85
C SER A 112 -1.66 -8.73 7.61
N VAL A 113 -1.74 -8.07 6.45
CA VAL A 113 -1.22 -8.56 5.18
C VAL A 113 -0.51 -7.45 4.40
N GLY A 114 0.58 -7.80 3.71
CA GLY A 114 1.25 -6.91 2.77
C GLY A 114 0.61 -7.00 1.39
N ILE A 115 0.50 -5.87 0.70
CA ILE A 115 -0.11 -5.77 -0.63
C ILE A 115 0.96 -5.39 -1.66
N LEU A 116 1.01 -6.17 -2.74
CA LEU A 116 1.72 -5.84 -3.98
C LEU A 116 0.72 -5.97 -5.13
N ALA A 117 0.45 -4.88 -5.83
CA ALA A 117 -0.47 -4.88 -6.96
C ALA A 117 0.00 -3.96 -8.09
N ASN A 118 -0.25 -4.34 -9.34
CA ASN A 118 0.07 -3.49 -10.48
C ASN A 118 -0.98 -2.39 -10.66
N ASP A 119 -0.53 -1.16 -10.91
CA ASP A 119 -1.43 -0.04 -11.20
C ASP A 119 -1.56 0.15 -12.71
N SER A 120 -2.69 -0.29 -13.27
CA SER A 120 -2.92 -0.22 -14.72
C SER A 120 -3.00 1.23 -15.24
N ASN A 121 -3.23 2.22 -14.38
CA ASN A 121 -3.25 3.64 -14.76
C ASN A 121 -1.86 4.24 -14.96
N PHE A 122 -0.80 3.58 -14.50
CA PHE A 122 0.59 4.04 -14.67
C PHE A 122 1.39 3.05 -15.48
N TYR A 123 1.90 3.49 -16.64
CA TYR A 123 2.68 2.64 -17.55
C TYR A 123 1.98 1.31 -17.90
N ALA A 124 0.64 1.28 -17.91
CA ALA A 124 -0.16 0.06 -18.08
C ALA A 124 0.19 -1.05 -17.07
N GLY A 125 0.63 -0.69 -15.86
CA GLY A 125 1.09 -1.62 -14.84
C GLY A 125 2.45 -2.25 -15.13
N SER A 126 3.21 -1.74 -16.11
CA SER A 126 4.53 -2.26 -16.43
C SER A 126 5.53 -1.98 -15.31
N MET A 127 6.39 -2.95 -15.04
CA MET A 127 7.42 -2.84 -14.01
C MET A 127 8.53 -1.88 -14.48
N SER A 128 8.82 -0.87 -13.67
CA SER A 128 10.00 0.02 -13.83
C SER A 128 11.08 -0.35 -12.80
N ALA A 129 12.29 0.20 -12.94
CA ALA A 129 13.34 0.04 -11.94
C ALA A 129 12.90 0.55 -10.54
N ASP A 130 12.24 1.72 -10.50
CA ASP A 130 11.68 2.29 -9.27
C ASP A 130 10.58 1.40 -8.68
N GLY A 131 9.70 0.85 -9.52
CA GLY A 131 8.67 -0.11 -9.10
C GLY A 131 9.27 -1.39 -8.52
N ALA A 132 10.33 -1.91 -9.13
CA ALA A 132 11.04 -3.10 -8.65
C ALA A 132 11.73 -2.83 -7.30
N LYS A 133 12.35 -1.65 -7.14
CA LYS A 133 12.96 -1.22 -5.87
C LYS A 133 11.90 -1.13 -4.76
N ARG A 134 10.78 -0.48 -5.03
CA ARG A 134 9.65 -0.38 -4.09
C ARG A 134 9.09 -1.75 -3.70
N GLN A 135 8.94 -2.67 -4.66
CA GLN A 135 8.53 -4.05 -4.39
C GLN A 135 9.55 -4.77 -3.50
N GLN A 136 10.84 -4.64 -3.79
CA GLN A 136 11.90 -5.24 -2.98
C GLN A 136 11.88 -4.74 -1.54
N ASP A 137 11.68 -3.43 -1.33
CA ASP A 137 11.66 -2.82 -0.01
C ASP A 137 10.46 -3.33 0.83
N LEU A 138 9.26 -3.41 0.24
CA LEU A 138 8.10 -4.00 0.93
C LEU A 138 8.33 -5.49 1.23
N LEU A 139 8.82 -6.26 0.25
CA LEU A 139 9.09 -7.69 0.45
C LEU A 139 10.12 -7.91 1.55
N GLY A 140 11.20 -7.12 1.60
CA GLY A 140 12.19 -7.20 2.66
C GLY A 140 11.56 -7.01 4.04
N LEU A 141 10.66 -6.03 4.15
CA LEU A 141 9.95 -5.73 5.39
C LEU A 141 9.01 -6.88 5.81
N VAL A 142 8.25 -7.45 4.87
CA VAL A 142 7.34 -8.58 5.14
C VAL A 142 8.09 -9.88 5.44
N ILE A 143 9.15 -10.18 4.69
CA ILE A 143 9.95 -11.41 4.85
C ILE A 143 10.61 -11.43 6.23
N LEU A 144 11.11 -10.30 6.72
CA LEU A 144 11.66 -10.18 8.08
C LEU A 144 10.68 -10.59 9.19
N LEU A 145 9.37 -10.60 8.90
CA LEU A 145 8.34 -11.02 9.85
C LEU A 145 7.89 -12.48 9.67
N ILE A 146 8.03 -13.04 8.47
CA ILE A 146 7.46 -14.36 8.11
C ILE A 146 8.53 -15.44 8.07
N PHE A 147 9.66 -15.18 7.40
CA PHE A 147 10.68 -16.18 7.12
C PHE A 147 11.90 -15.96 7.99
N ARG A 148 12.06 -16.89 8.92
CA ARG A 148 13.37 -17.29 9.44
C ARG A 148 14.08 -18.17 8.43
#